data_AF-A0A9D4SRN7-F1
#
_entry.id   AF-A0A9D4SRN7-F1
#
_cell.length_a   1.000
_cell.length_b   1.000
_cell.length_c   1.000
_cell.angle_alpha   90.00
_cell.angle_beta   90.00
_cell.angle_gamma   90.00
#
_symmetry.space_group_name_H-M   'P 1'
#
loop_
_entity.id
_entity.type
_entity.pdbx_description
1 polymer ?
#
loop_
_entity_poly.entity_id
_entity_poly.type
_entity_poly.pdbx_seq_one_letter_code
_entity_poly.pdbx_strand_id
1 'polypeptide(L)'
;MTEIKVVGTRSLRSLMALHLTNNHLNRLASHVLQHLSAHKMDDLRLSGNPWLCSCETVSFATWLQDNKKVKDVEEIRCSEGSPGALTGRKIYSLPKSDLCPQPTDWTQGLLDALSILMAIAIIAILAKLARDYWRQKRTGKLPTFFSFV
;
A
#
# COMPACT_ATOMS: atom_id res chain seq x y z
N MET A 1 15.10 -15.69 -27.95
CA MET A 1 15.37 -16.94 -27.20
C MET A 1 16.26 -16.56 -26.01
N THR A 2 15.69 -16.24 -24.85
CA THR A 2 16.45 -15.80 -23.66
C THR A 2 16.69 -16.99 -22.74
N GLU A 3 17.95 -17.34 -22.48
CA GLU A 3 18.30 -18.38 -21.52
C GLU A 3 18.29 -17.81 -20.09
N ILE A 4 17.34 -18.28 -19.28
CA ILE A 4 17.36 -18.08 -17.84
C ILE A 4 18.50 -18.95 -17.27
N LYS A 5 19.66 -18.33 -16.99
CA LYS A 5 20.78 -19.04 -16.37
C LYS A 5 20.49 -19.31 -14.89
N VAL A 6 19.89 -20.47 -14.62
CA VAL A 6 19.81 -21.01 -13.25
C VAL A 6 21.10 -21.79 -12.99
N VAL A 7 22.04 -21.19 -12.26
CA VAL A 7 23.26 -21.89 -11.82
C VAL A 7 22.88 -22.81 -10.65
N GLY A 8 22.48 -24.04 -10.97
CA GLY A 8 22.10 -25.02 -9.96
C GLY A 8 22.01 -26.43 -10.53
N THR A 9 23.13 -27.15 -10.57
CA THR A 9 23.10 -28.58 -10.86
C THR A 9 22.71 -29.35 -9.60
N ARG A 10 21.54 -30.00 -9.65
CA ARG A 10 20.93 -30.92 -8.66
C ARG A 10 20.12 -30.28 -7.52
N SER A 11 18.80 -30.59 -7.51
CA SER A 11 17.82 -30.46 -6.43
C SER A 11 17.90 -29.17 -5.56
N LEU A 12 16.97 -28.23 -5.80
CA LEU A 12 16.81 -26.93 -5.11
C LEU A 12 16.56 -27.05 -3.58
N ARG A 13 17.52 -27.56 -2.80
CA ARG A 13 17.50 -27.49 -1.33
C ARG A 13 18.43 -26.42 -0.75
N SER A 14 19.23 -25.76 -1.58
CA SER A 14 20.07 -24.62 -1.17
C SER A 14 20.48 -23.79 -2.40
N LEU A 15 19.63 -22.88 -2.85
CA LEU A 15 19.99 -21.93 -3.90
C LEU A 15 20.89 -20.84 -3.28
N MET A 16 22.20 -20.93 -3.50
CA MET A 16 23.16 -20.00 -2.90
C MET A 16 23.12 -18.62 -3.59
N ALA A 17 22.86 -18.60 -4.90
CA ALA A 17 22.78 -17.38 -5.70
C ALA A 17 21.69 -17.46 -6.80
N LEU A 18 20.97 -16.37 -7.04
CA LEU A 18 20.01 -16.19 -8.13
C LEU A 18 20.32 -14.89 -8.87
N HIS A 19 20.67 -14.99 -10.14
CA HIS A 19 20.97 -13.81 -10.96
C HIS A 19 19.88 -13.63 -12.01
N LEU A 20 19.08 -12.58 -11.84
CA LEU A 20 18.03 -12.15 -12.76
C LEU A 20 18.39 -10.81 -13.43
N THR A 21 19.67 -10.48 -13.46
CA THR A 21 20.20 -9.26 -14.09
C THR A 21 19.91 -9.21 -15.59
N ASN A 22 19.67 -8.02 -16.13
CA ASN A 22 19.49 -7.78 -17.57
C ASN A 22 18.36 -8.62 -18.20
N ASN A 23 17.24 -8.76 -17.49
CA ASN A 23 16.01 -9.36 -18.02
C ASN A 23 14.99 -8.27 -18.35
N HIS A 24 13.80 -8.69 -18.77
CA HIS A 24 12.66 -7.81 -19.05
C HIS A 24 11.62 -7.85 -17.93
N LEU A 25 12.07 -7.87 -16.67
CA LEU A 25 11.18 -7.83 -15.52
C LEU A 25 10.71 -6.40 -15.27
N ASN A 26 9.40 -6.22 -15.26
CA ASN A 26 8.80 -4.90 -15.09
C ASN A 26 8.24 -4.71 -13.66
N ARG A 27 7.76 -5.78 -13.04
CA ARG A 27 7.14 -5.77 -11.69
C ARG A 27 7.42 -7.09 -10.98
N LEU A 28 7.52 -7.05 -9.66
CA LEU A 28 7.55 -8.22 -8.80
C LEU A 28 6.34 -8.18 -7.87
N ALA A 29 5.47 -9.18 -7.99
CA ALA A 29 4.31 -9.29 -7.12
C ALA A 29 4.74 -9.66 -5.68
N SER A 30 3.94 -9.23 -4.70
CA SER A 30 4.21 -9.43 -3.27
C SER A 30 4.41 -10.90 -2.90
N HIS A 31 3.66 -11.82 -3.51
CA HIS A 31 3.82 -13.26 -3.28
C HIS A 31 5.21 -13.77 -3.71
N VAL A 32 5.76 -13.30 -4.83
CA VAL A 32 7.11 -13.66 -5.28
C VAL A 32 8.16 -13.16 -4.30
N LEU A 33 8.01 -11.92 -3.82
CA LEU A 33 8.89 -11.34 -2.81
C LEU A 33 8.87 -12.15 -1.50
N GLN A 34 7.72 -12.66 -1.09
CA GLN A 34 7.61 -13.54 0.08
C GLN A 34 8.37 -14.86 -0.13
N HIS A 35 8.23 -15.49 -1.30
CA HIS A 35 8.96 -16.72 -1.62
C HIS A 35 10.48 -16.48 -1.67
N LEU A 36 10.93 -15.38 -2.28
CA LEU A 36 12.33 -14.98 -2.31
C LEU A 36 12.85 -14.65 -0.90
N SER A 37 11.99 -14.10 -0.03
CA SER A 37 12.31 -13.82 1.38
C SER A 37 12.52 -15.10 2.19
N ALA A 38 11.62 -16.09 2.00
CA ALA A 38 11.63 -17.35 2.72
C ALA A 38 12.77 -18.29 2.29
N HIS A 39 13.27 -18.16 1.06
CA HIS A 39 14.42 -18.93 0.60
C HIS A 39 15.72 -18.44 1.24
N LYS A 40 16.52 -19.40 1.73
CA LYS A 40 17.91 -19.19 2.17
C LYS A 40 18.80 -19.03 0.95
N MET A 41 18.92 -17.80 0.48
CA MET A 41 19.78 -17.37 -0.62
C MET A 41 20.59 -16.16 -0.15
N ASP A 42 21.88 -16.14 -0.51
CA ASP A 42 22.82 -15.11 -0.07
C ASP A 42 23.14 -14.06 -1.15
N ASP A 43 22.99 -14.39 -2.44
CA ASP A 43 23.27 -13.49 -3.57
C ASP A 43 22.08 -13.43 -4.56
N LEU A 44 21.26 -12.39 -4.45
CA LEU A 44 20.24 -12.06 -5.45
C LEU A 44 20.68 -10.84 -6.25
N ARG A 45 20.51 -10.92 -7.58
CA ARG A 45 20.76 -9.80 -8.49
C ARG A 45 19.57 -9.49 -9.39
N LEU A 46 19.15 -8.23 -9.43
CA LEU A 46 17.92 -7.76 -10.09
C LEU A 46 18.14 -6.52 -10.99
N SER A 47 19.36 -6.00 -11.09
CA SER A 47 19.72 -4.82 -11.90
C SER A 47 19.55 -5.05 -13.40
N GLY A 48 19.50 -3.95 -14.17
CA GLY A 48 19.35 -4.01 -15.62
C GLY A 48 17.97 -4.48 -16.12
N ASN A 49 16.96 -4.49 -15.24
CA ASN A 49 15.57 -4.77 -15.59
C ASN A 49 14.77 -3.46 -15.73
N PRO A 50 13.83 -3.38 -16.68
CA PRO A 50 13.01 -2.19 -16.90
C PRO A 50 11.86 -2.05 -15.86
N TRP A 51 12.20 -1.88 -14.60
CA TRP A 51 11.26 -1.78 -13.48
C TRP A 51 10.27 -0.61 -13.63
N LEU A 52 8.97 -0.91 -13.69
CA LEU A 52 7.91 0.07 -13.70
C LEU A 52 7.62 0.54 -12.26
N CYS A 53 7.95 1.79 -11.97
CA CYS A 53 7.69 2.40 -10.67
C CYS A 53 6.30 3.03 -10.65
N SER A 54 5.47 2.54 -9.74
CA SER A 54 4.09 2.96 -9.51
C SER A 54 3.72 2.72 -8.04
N CYS A 55 2.46 2.98 -7.68
CA CYS A 55 2.00 2.76 -6.31
C CYS A 55 2.06 1.27 -5.88
N GLU A 56 1.97 0.33 -6.81
CA GLU A 56 2.16 -1.10 -6.53
C GLU A 56 3.61 -1.46 -6.17
N THR A 57 4.57 -0.63 -6.58
CA THR A 57 6.00 -0.85 -6.37
C THR A 57 6.43 -0.59 -4.92
N VAL A 58 5.56 -0.02 -4.08
CA VAL A 58 5.86 0.24 -2.66
C VAL A 58 6.33 -1.02 -1.93
N SER A 59 5.65 -2.14 -2.13
CA SER A 59 6.03 -3.41 -1.49
C SER A 59 7.42 -3.87 -1.92
N PHE A 60 7.78 -3.64 -3.18
CA PHE A 60 9.10 -3.98 -3.71
C PHE A 60 10.18 -3.04 -3.19
N ALA A 61 9.91 -1.73 -3.13
CA ALA A 61 10.84 -0.75 -2.57
C ALA A 61 11.16 -1.03 -1.10
N THR A 62 10.14 -1.30 -0.28
CA THR A 62 10.33 -1.69 1.13
C THR A 62 11.08 -3.02 1.24
N TRP A 63 10.74 -3.99 0.40
CA TRP A 63 11.44 -5.27 0.38
C TRP A 63 12.94 -5.11 0.08
N LEU A 64 13.31 -4.25 -0.88
CA LEU A 64 14.72 -3.95 -1.19
C LEU A 64 15.46 -3.28 -0.02
N GLN A 65 14.79 -2.43 0.75
CA GLN A 65 15.37 -1.78 1.92
C GLN A 65 15.69 -2.79 3.04
N ASP A 66 14.80 -3.77 3.23
CA ASP A 66 14.93 -4.74 4.33
C ASP A 66 15.84 -5.93 3.98
N ASN A 67 15.99 -6.27 2.68
CA ASN A 67 16.63 -7.51 2.25
C ASN A 67 18.09 -7.31 1.81
N LYS A 68 19.03 -7.61 2.71
CA LYS A 68 20.50 -7.59 2.47
C LYS A 68 21.03 -8.66 1.48
N LYS A 69 20.16 -9.57 1.03
CA LYS A 69 20.48 -10.58 0.02
C LYS A 69 20.60 -10.01 -1.39
N VAL A 70 20.02 -8.83 -1.65
CA VAL A 70 20.15 -8.15 -2.95
C VAL A 70 21.48 -7.43 -3.01
N LYS A 71 22.43 -7.92 -3.81
CA LYS A 71 23.79 -7.38 -3.87
C LYS A 71 23.93 -6.17 -4.78
N ASP A 72 23.04 -6.03 -5.76
CA ASP A 72 23.05 -4.97 -6.75
C ASP A 72 21.94 -3.93 -6.53
N VAL A 73 21.49 -3.76 -5.28
CA VAL A 73 20.39 -2.85 -4.91
C VAL A 73 20.61 -1.41 -5.39
N GLU A 74 21.86 -0.96 -5.46
CA GLU A 74 22.25 0.38 -5.91
C GLU A 74 22.02 0.63 -7.41
N GLU A 75 21.98 -0.43 -8.22
CA GLU A 75 21.80 -0.37 -9.68
C GLU A 75 20.35 -0.67 -10.11
N ILE A 76 19.45 -0.92 -9.14
CA ILE A 76 18.03 -1.13 -9.39
C ILE A 76 17.32 0.23 -9.50
N ARG A 77 17.01 0.63 -10.74
CA ARG A 77 16.40 1.93 -11.07
C ARG A 77 15.05 1.77 -11.77
N CYS A 78 14.20 2.79 -11.65
CA CYS A 78 12.96 2.90 -12.41
C CYS A 78 13.22 3.10 -13.91
N SER A 79 12.44 2.43 -14.74
CA SER A 79 12.51 2.52 -16.20
C SER A 79 11.73 3.70 -16.75
N GLU A 80 11.97 4.00 -18.03
CA GLU A 80 11.28 5.05 -18.81
C GLU A 80 9.76 4.90 -18.88
N GLY A 81 9.21 3.72 -18.60
CA GLY A 81 7.76 3.51 -18.52
C GLY A 81 7.12 4.02 -17.21
N SER A 82 7.93 4.54 -16.29
CA SER A 82 7.48 5.13 -15.03
C SER A 82 7.09 6.60 -15.23
N PRO A 83 6.29 7.20 -14.33
CA PRO A 83 6.08 8.65 -14.33
C PRO A 83 7.41 9.39 -14.38
N GLY A 84 7.53 10.44 -15.19
CA GLY A 84 8.83 11.09 -15.48
C GLY A 84 9.62 11.54 -14.24
N ALA A 85 8.93 11.89 -13.14
CA ALA A 85 9.56 12.23 -11.86
C ALA A 85 10.26 11.04 -11.14
N LEU A 86 9.94 9.81 -11.53
CA LEU A 86 10.48 8.57 -10.97
C LEU A 86 11.54 7.92 -11.85
N THR A 87 11.55 8.22 -13.16
CA THR A 87 12.49 7.65 -14.13
C THR A 87 13.95 7.80 -13.69
N GLY A 88 14.72 6.72 -13.76
CA GLY A 88 16.13 6.70 -13.38
C GLY A 88 16.41 6.76 -11.86
N ARG A 89 15.39 6.95 -11.01
CA ARG A 89 15.58 6.95 -9.55
C ARG A 89 15.77 5.53 -9.03
N LYS A 90 16.58 5.39 -7.98
CA LYS A 90 16.87 4.11 -7.32
C LYS A 90 15.66 3.65 -6.51
N ILE A 91 15.15 2.45 -6.76
CA ILE A 91 13.88 1.98 -6.19
C ILE A 91 13.93 1.90 -4.65
N TYR A 92 15.03 1.42 -4.08
CA TYR A 92 15.19 1.33 -2.62
C TYR A 92 15.18 2.71 -1.93
N SER A 93 15.50 3.79 -2.65
CA SER A 93 15.58 5.15 -2.09
C SER A 93 14.26 5.90 -2.15
N LEU A 94 13.25 5.34 -2.83
CA LEU A 94 11.97 6.01 -3.05
C LEU A 94 11.07 5.90 -1.81
N PRO A 95 10.58 7.02 -1.26
CA PRO A 95 9.59 6.99 -0.20
C PRO A 95 8.21 6.62 -0.77
N LYS A 96 7.33 6.09 0.10
CA LYS A 96 5.95 5.73 -0.27
C LYS A 96 5.17 6.92 -0.84
N SER A 97 5.43 8.14 -0.37
CA SER A 97 4.79 9.37 -0.85
C SER A 97 5.12 9.67 -2.32
N ASP A 98 6.31 9.32 -2.79
CA ASP A 98 6.74 9.56 -4.17
C ASP A 98 6.13 8.52 -5.12
N LEU A 99 6.01 7.26 -4.64
CA LEU A 99 5.42 6.16 -5.40
C LEU A 99 3.88 6.21 -5.44
N CYS A 100 3.26 6.66 -4.35
CA CYS A 100 1.82 6.83 -4.17
C CYS A 100 1.54 8.24 -3.67
N PRO A 101 1.63 9.27 -4.53
CA PRO A 101 1.16 10.59 -4.16
C PRO A 101 -0.33 10.49 -3.84
N GLN A 102 -0.72 10.86 -2.63
CA GLN A 102 -2.14 11.02 -2.34
C GLN A 102 -2.65 12.23 -3.12
N PRO A 103 -3.78 12.11 -3.84
CA PRO A 103 -4.39 13.28 -4.46
C PRO A 103 -4.58 14.37 -3.40
N THR A 104 -4.26 15.62 -3.75
CA THR A 104 -4.56 16.79 -2.91
C THR A 104 -6.08 16.97 -2.90
N ASP A 105 -6.68 16.34 -1.90
CA ASP A 105 -8.05 15.89 -1.86
C ASP A 105 -9.01 16.97 -1.30
N TRP A 106 -9.55 17.84 -2.16
CA TRP A 106 -10.81 18.54 -1.83
C TRP A 106 -11.91 17.54 -1.43
N THR A 107 -11.86 16.36 -2.04
CA THR A 107 -12.67 15.16 -1.80
C THR A 107 -12.53 14.60 -0.38
N GLN A 108 -11.34 14.61 0.23
CA GLN A 108 -11.14 14.20 1.63
C GLN A 108 -11.77 15.23 2.57
N GLY A 109 -11.54 16.52 2.32
CA GLY A 109 -12.18 17.58 3.11
C GLY A 109 -13.71 17.54 3.02
N LEU A 110 -14.27 17.22 1.85
CA LEU A 110 -15.70 17.03 1.66
C LEU A 110 -16.24 15.83 2.44
N LEU A 111 -15.55 14.69 2.37
CA LEU A 111 -15.95 13.47 3.09
C LEU A 111 -15.94 13.70 4.61
N ASP A 112 -14.89 14.36 5.12
CA ASP A 112 -14.76 14.70 6.53
C ASP A 112 -15.85 15.68 6.98
N ALA A 113 -16.14 16.71 6.18
CA ALA A 113 -17.22 17.65 6.47
C ALA A 113 -18.60 16.97 6.51
N LEU A 114 -18.88 16.07 5.56
CA LEU A 114 -20.11 15.27 5.55
C LEU A 114 -20.19 14.35 6.76
N SER A 115 -19.09 13.69 7.13
CA SER A 115 -19.01 12.84 8.32
C SER A 115 -19.29 13.64 9.60
N ILE A 116 -18.71 14.83 9.74
CA ILE A 116 -18.93 15.74 10.87
C ILE A 116 -20.40 16.18 10.94
N LEU A 117 -21.00 16.58 9.82
CA LEU A 117 -22.41 16.96 9.74
C LEU A 117 -23.34 15.82 10.20
N MET A 118 -23.08 14.60 9.72
CA MET A 118 -23.84 13.41 10.13
C MET A 118 -23.67 13.12 11.62
N ALA A 119 -22.46 13.22 12.16
CA ALA A 119 -22.20 13.03 13.58
C ALA A 119 -22.94 14.06 14.46
N ILE A 120 -22.95 15.34 14.06
CA ILE A 120 -23.69 16.40 14.76
C ILE A 120 -25.19 16.11 14.77
N ALA A 121 -25.75 15.68 13.62
CA ALA A 121 -27.17 15.32 13.52
C ALA A 121 -27.52 14.15 14.45
N ILE A 122 -26.68 13.10 14.48
CA ILE A 122 -26.86 11.95 15.37
C ILE A 122 -26.81 12.38 16.85
N ILE A 123 -25.82 13.20 17.23
CA ILE A 123 -25.69 13.71 18.61
C ILE A 123 -26.93 14.55 18.99
N ALA A 124 -27.43 15.40 18.10
CA ALA A 124 -28.62 16.19 18.34
C ALA A 124 -29.87 15.31 18.53
N ILE A 125 -30.03 14.25 17.72
CA ILE A 125 -31.12 13.29 17.85
C ILE A 125 -31.01 12.54 19.18
N LEU A 126 -29.83 12.05 19.56
CA LEU A 126 -29.61 11.36 20.84
C LEU A 126 -29.86 12.28 22.03
N ALA A 127 -29.41 13.54 21.97
CA ALA A 127 -29.65 14.53 23.01
C ALA A 127 -31.14 14.85 23.15
N LYS A 128 -31.87 14.96 22.03
CA LYS A 128 -33.32 15.15 22.04
C LYS A 128 -34.04 13.93 22.62
N LEU A 129 -33.66 12.72 22.20
CA LEU A 129 -34.20 11.48 22.75
C LEU A 129 -33.94 11.38 24.26
N ALA A 130 -32.73 11.69 24.73
CA ALA A 130 -32.40 11.71 26.14
C ALA A 130 -33.21 12.76 26.91
N ARG A 131 -33.39 13.96 26.35
CA ARG A 131 -34.19 15.04 26.92
C ARG A 131 -35.67 14.66 27.03
N ASP A 132 -36.22 14.06 25.98
CA ASP A 132 -37.62 13.61 25.93
C ASP A 132 -37.84 12.44 26.89
N TYR A 133 -36.93 11.46 26.89
CA TYR A 133 -36.92 10.36 27.86
C TYR A 133 -36.89 10.86 29.30
N TRP A 134 -36.02 11.84 29.59
CA TRP A 134 -35.89 12.39 30.94
C TRP A 134 -37.12 13.23 31.34
N ARG A 135 -37.71 13.98 30.40
CA ARG A 135 -38.99 14.67 30.62
C ARG A 135 -40.09 13.68 30.95
N GLN A 136 -40.25 12.63 30.15
CA GLN A 136 -41.27 11.60 30.37
C GLN A 136 -41.12 10.95 31.75
N LYS A 137 -39.88 10.64 32.16
CA LYS A 137 -39.61 10.09 33.49
C LYS A 137 -39.98 11.05 34.63
N ARG A 138 -39.84 12.37 34.44
CA ARG A 138 -40.21 13.37 35.45
C ARG A 138 -41.69 13.73 35.47
N THR A 139 -42.35 13.77 34.31
CA THR A 139 -43.73 14.29 34.20
C THR A 139 -44.79 13.22 34.09
N GLY A 140 -44.40 11.95 33.83
CA GLY A 140 -45.34 10.85 33.60
C GLY A 140 -46.18 10.98 32.32
N LYS A 141 -45.94 12.02 31.50
CA LYS A 141 -46.68 12.30 30.26
C LYS A 141 -45.87 11.82 29.06
N LEU A 142 -46.53 11.13 28.12
CA LEU A 142 -45.92 10.75 26.83
C LEU A 142 -45.52 12.00 26.03
N PRO A 143 -44.42 11.94 25.25
CA PRO A 143 -44.09 13.01 24.31
C PRO A 143 -45.19 13.15 23.25
N THR A 144 -45.55 14.40 22.91
CA THR A 144 -46.75 14.74 22.11
C THR A 144 -46.66 14.39 20.62
N PHE A 145 -45.64 13.65 20.18
CA PHE A 145 -45.41 13.28 18.78
C PHE A 145 -46.55 12.43 18.16
N PHE A 146 -47.39 11.79 18.98
CA PHE A 146 -48.53 10.99 18.53
C PHE A 146 -49.90 11.69 18.63
N SER A 147 -49.97 12.99 18.95
CA SER A 147 -51.24 13.73 18.97
C SER A 147 -51.71 14.25 17.60
N PHE A 148 -51.07 13.78 16.51
CA PHE A 148 -51.47 14.10 15.13
C PHE A 148 -52.31 12.96 14.53
N VAL A 149 -53.37 12.57 15.24
CA VAL A 149 -54.60 11.93 14.77
C VAL A 149 -55.71 12.37 15.70
#